data_AF-A0AA36HIN6-F1
#
_entry.id   AF-A0AA36HIN6-F1
#
_cell.length_a   1.000
_cell.length_b   1.000
_cell.length_c   1.000
_cell.angle_alpha   90.00
_cell.angle_beta   90.00
_cell.angle_gamma   90.00
#
_symmetry.space_group_name_H-M   'P 1'
#
loop_
_entity.id
_entity.type
_entity.pdbx_description
1 polymer ?
#
loop_
_entity_poly.entity_id
_entity_poly.type
_entity_poly.pdbx_seq_one_letter_code
_entity_poly.pdbx_strand_id
1 'polypeptide(L)'
;MFISVRPKVEDKASQTEAQPLDILTLEVKHLHRVSKKLAGKWQQLGRELEITQDDLEIIKIDHSYSVMEQGFQMLLKWFRGCDPAKRTPQTLKEALLETECFSALECLLSDFS
;
A
#
# COMPACT_ATOMS: atom_id res chain seq x y z
N MET A 1 -38.54 -54.24 0.13
CA MET A 1 -39.21 -53.07 0.75
C MET A 1 -38.44 -51.82 0.38
N PHE A 2 -39.14 -50.86 -0.24
CA PHE A 2 -39.04 -49.39 -0.18
C PHE A 2 -37.70 -48.61 -0.35
N ILE A 3 -37.57 -48.00 -1.55
CA ILE A 3 -37.30 -46.57 -1.94
C ILE A 3 -36.44 -45.58 -1.10
N SER A 4 -35.67 -44.75 -1.87
CA SER A 4 -35.46 -43.27 -1.75
C SER A 4 -34.55 -42.74 -0.61
N VAL A 5 -33.78 -41.64 -0.68
CA VAL A 5 -33.64 -40.43 -1.55
C VAL A 5 -32.38 -39.63 -1.06
N ARG A 6 -31.71 -38.82 -1.91
CA ARG A 6 -30.79 -37.71 -1.50
C ARG A 6 -31.57 -36.38 -1.45
N PRO A 7 -31.32 -35.39 -0.55
CA PRO A 7 -30.36 -34.26 -0.82
C PRO A 7 -29.68 -33.65 0.46
N LYS A 8 -28.44 -33.11 0.44
CA LYS A 8 -27.90 -31.74 0.19
C LYS A 8 -28.40 -30.59 1.11
N VAL A 9 -27.44 -29.83 1.70
CA VAL A 9 -27.37 -28.40 2.18
C VAL A 9 -26.06 -28.28 3.02
N GLU A 10 -24.91 -27.69 2.63
CA GLU A 10 -24.49 -26.29 2.31
C GLU A 10 -24.97 -25.26 3.35
N ASP A 11 -24.12 -24.65 4.19
CA ASP A 11 -23.29 -23.43 4.00
C ASP A 11 -22.68 -23.10 5.40
N LYS A 12 -21.56 -22.38 5.66
CA LYS A 12 -21.09 -21.11 5.09
C LYS A 12 -19.70 -20.72 5.67
N ALA A 13 -18.84 -20.14 4.80
CA ALA A 13 -17.81 -19.09 4.98
C ALA A 13 -16.83 -19.14 6.19
N SER A 14 -15.51 -19.03 6.02
CA SER A 14 -14.84 -17.95 5.29
C SER A 14 -13.66 -18.44 4.45
N GLN A 15 -13.83 -18.39 3.13
CA GLN A 15 -12.72 -18.20 2.21
C GLN A 15 -12.35 -16.72 2.28
N THR A 16 -11.26 -16.41 2.97
CA THR A 16 -10.49 -15.21 2.66
C THR A 16 -9.54 -15.62 1.56
N GLU A 17 -9.90 -15.31 0.30
CA GLU A 17 -8.91 -15.23 -0.78
C GLU A 17 -7.87 -14.20 -0.37
N ALA A 18 -6.78 -14.66 0.24
CA ALA A 18 -5.57 -13.87 0.37
C ALA A 18 -5.15 -13.49 -1.05
N GLN A 19 -5.26 -12.20 -1.36
CA GLN A 19 -4.83 -11.67 -2.65
C GLN A 19 -3.33 -11.98 -2.81
N PRO A 20 -2.81 -12.20 -4.02
CA PRO A 20 -1.37 -12.50 -4.23
C PRO A 20 -0.39 -11.50 -3.59
N LEU A 21 -0.88 -10.29 -3.29
CA LEU A 21 -0.17 -9.22 -2.60
C LEU A 21 0.27 -9.55 -1.17
N ASP A 22 -0.42 -10.43 -0.44
CA ASP A 22 -0.11 -10.72 0.96
C ASP A 22 1.21 -11.50 1.14
N ILE A 23 1.70 -12.14 0.08
CA ILE A 23 2.94 -12.93 0.07
C ILE A 23 4.13 -12.09 -0.42
N LEU A 24 3.86 -10.93 -1.03
CA LEU A 24 4.88 -10.17 -1.75
C LEU A 24 5.60 -9.20 -0.81
N THR A 25 6.93 -9.29 -0.80
CA THR A 25 7.77 -8.41 0.02
C THR A 25 7.86 -7.03 -0.62
N LEU A 26 7.48 -6.00 0.12
CA LEU A 26 7.67 -4.61 -0.29
C LEU A 26 9.17 -4.28 -0.28
N GLU A 27 9.69 -3.76 -1.39
CA GLU A 27 11.11 -3.43 -1.57
C GLU A 27 11.27 -1.96 -1.96
N VAL A 28 12.47 -1.41 -1.72
CA VAL A 28 12.82 -0.02 -2.07
C VAL A 28 12.59 0.29 -3.56
N LYS A 29 12.77 -0.69 -4.45
CA LYS A 29 12.52 -0.54 -5.89
C LYS A 29 11.05 -0.21 -6.20
N HIS A 30 10.11 -0.80 -5.46
CA HIS A 30 8.67 -0.54 -5.60
C HIS A 30 8.36 0.89 -5.12
N LEU A 31 8.95 1.32 -4.00
CA LEU A 31 8.78 2.68 -3.48
C LEU A 31 9.23 3.75 -4.49
N HIS A 32 10.35 3.52 -5.18
CA HIS A 32 10.84 4.44 -6.20
C HIS A 32 9.95 4.50 -7.46
N ARG A 33 9.25 3.42 -7.79
CA ARG A 33 8.27 3.42 -8.90
C ARG A 33 7.00 4.17 -8.50
N VAL A 34 6.50 3.91 -7.29
CA VAL A 34 5.33 4.59 -6.69
C VAL A 34 5.59 6.10 -6.56
N SER A 35 6.77 6.51 -6.08
CA SER A 35 7.08 7.94 -5.86
C SER A 35 6.99 8.79 -7.13
N LYS A 36 7.34 8.22 -8.29
CA LYS A 36 7.20 8.88 -9.60
C LYS A 36 5.77 9.22 -9.96
N LYS A 37 4.79 8.57 -9.31
CA LYS A 37 3.35 8.72 -9.57
C LYS A 37 2.62 9.50 -8.46
N LEU A 38 3.27 9.80 -7.34
CA LEU A 38 2.67 10.54 -6.22
C LEU A 38 2.44 12.02 -6.50
N ALA A 39 3.23 12.61 -7.41
CA ALA A 39 3.21 14.05 -7.68
C ALA A 39 3.21 14.86 -6.36
N GLY A 40 2.45 15.95 -6.27
CA GLY A 40 2.33 16.78 -5.06
C GLY A 40 1.56 16.14 -3.89
N LYS A 41 1.02 14.93 -4.04
CA LYS A 41 0.20 14.27 -2.99
C LYS A 41 1.03 13.58 -1.90
N TRP A 42 2.37 13.58 -2.02
CA TRP A 42 3.23 12.87 -1.09
C TRP A 42 3.08 13.30 0.38
N GLN A 43 2.77 14.56 0.68
CA GLN A 43 2.52 15.00 2.06
C GLN A 43 1.19 14.49 2.61
N GLN A 44 0.17 14.37 1.76
CA GLN A 44 -1.11 13.79 2.15
C GLN A 44 -0.95 12.30 2.42
N LEU A 45 -0.27 11.58 1.52
CA LEU A 45 0.05 10.17 1.72
C LEU A 45 0.93 9.94 2.96
N GLY A 46 1.92 10.79 3.21
CA GLY A 46 2.75 10.68 4.40
C GLY A 46 1.97 10.79 5.70
N ARG A 47 0.95 11.66 5.75
CA ARG A 47 0.05 11.77 6.91
C ARG A 47 -0.80 10.52 7.10
N GLU A 48 -1.31 9.94 6.01
CA GLU A 48 -2.05 8.67 6.04
C GLU A 48 -1.17 7.51 6.52
N LEU A 49 0.12 7.55 6.18
CA LEU A 49 1.15 6.60 6.64
C LEU A 49 1.70 6.91 8.05
N GLU A 50 1.01 7.75 8.82
CA GLU A 50 1.36 8.12 10.19
C GLU A 50 2.75 8.81 10.32
N ILE A 51 3.28 9.43 9.25
CA ILE A 51 4.50 10.24 9.32
C ILE A 51 4.17 11.60 9.94
N THR A 52 5.00 12.03 10.90
CA THR A 52 4.79 13.29 11.61
C THR A 52 4.90 14.51 10.68
N GLN A 53 4.20 15.59 11.04
CA GLN A 53 4.28 16.83 10.26
C GLN A 53 5.71 17.40 10.21
N ASP A 54 6.43 17.33 11.32
CA ASP A 54 7.81 17.82 11.41
C ASP A 54 8.71 17.08 10.43
N ASP A 55 8.57 15.76 10.34
CA ASP A 55 9.31 14.95 9.39
C ASP A 55 8.98 15.28 7.93
N LEU A 56 7.71 15.58 7.63
CA LEU A 56 7.30 16.00 6.30
C LEU A 56 7.87 17.38 5.93
N GLU A 57 7.94 18.32 6.87
CA GLU A 57 8.58 19.62 6.62
C GLU A 57 10.10 19.48 6.45
N ILE A 58 10.76 18.60 7.23
CA ILE A 58 12.19 18.29 7.03
C ILE A 58 12.42 17.73 5.61
N ILE A 59 11.64 16.74 5.18
CA ILE A 59 11.74 16.18 3.82
C ILE A 59 11.52 17.26 2.75
N LYS A 60 10.55 18.15 2.95
CA LYS A 60 10.25 19.24 2.02
C LYS A 60 11.42 20.23 1.90
N ILE A 61 12.08 20.55 3.01
CA ILE A 61 13.22 21.48 3.04
C ILE A 61 14.45 20.81 2.41
N ASP A 62 14.82 19.61 2.87
CA ASP A 62 16.02 18.89 2.45
C ASP A 62 15.97 18.48 0.96
N HIS A 63 14.78 18.24 0.42
CA HIS A 63 14.56 17.83 -0.96
C HIS A 63 13.72 18.84 -1.76
N SER A 64 13.84 20.13 -1.44
CA SER A 64 13.03 21.23 -2.02
C SER A 64 13.04 21.33 -3.55
N TYR A 65 14.07 20.82 -4.22
CA TYR A 65 14.23 20.90 -5.68
C TYR A 65 13.49 19.79 -6.46
N SER A 66 12.96 18.76 -5.79
CA SER A 66 12.34 17.62 -6.47
C SER A 66 11.18 17.05 -5.67
N VAL A 67 9.96 17.28 -6.16
CA VAL A 67 8.73 16.68 -5.61
C VAL A 67 8.77 15.14 -5.69
N MET A 68 9.40 14.61 -6.73
CA MET A 68 9.62 13.16 -6.86
C MET A 68 10.52 12.63 -5.75
N GLU A 69 11.62 13.34 -5.45
CA GLU A 69 12.54 12.96 -4.38
C GLU A 69 11.87 13.09 -3.01
N GLN A 70 11.08 14.15 -2.78
CA GLN A 70 10.27 14.28 -1.56
C GLN A 70 9.35 13.08 -1.36
N GLY A 71 8.64 12.67 -2.42
CA GLY A 71 7.77 11.49 -2.37
C GLY A 71 8.53 10.19 -2.11
N PHE A 72 9.72 10.04 -2.69
CA PHE A 72 10.57 8.87 -2.44
C PHE A 72 11.08 8.83 -1.01
N GLN A 73 11.56 9.95 -0.48
CA GLN A 73 12.10 10.05 0.87
C GLN A 73 11.01 9.88 1.93
N MET A 74 9.80 10.38 1.67
CA MET A 74 8.62 10.10 2.48
C MET A 74 8.32 8.59 2.56
N LEU A 75 8.25 7.91 1.41
CA LEU A 75 8.02 6.46 1.37
C LEU A 75 9.15 5.68 2.04
N LEU A 76 10.41 6.09 1.84
CA LEU A 76 11.58 5.46 2.43
C LEU A 76 11.59 5.62 3.96
N LYS A 77 11.17 6.78 4.45
CA LYS A 77 11.04 7.06 5.87
C LYS A 77 9.96 6.18 6.50
N TRP A 78 8.77 6.10 5.89
CA TRP A 78 7.74 5.16 6.33
C TRP A 78 8.26 3.72 6.30
N PHE A 79 8.88 3.28 5.21
CA PHE A 79 9.40 1.91 5.08
C PHE A 79 10.46 1.53 6.14
N ARG A 80 11.24 2.51 6.63
CA ARG A 80 12.27 2.29 7.65
C ARG A 80 11.76 2.46 9.08
N GLY A 81 10.79 3.34 9.29
CA GLY A 81 10.29 3.71 10.62
C GLY A 81 8.99 3.02 11.03
N CYS A 82 8.26 2.44 10.08
CA CYS A 82 7.00 1.75 10.36
C CYS A 82 7.25 0.41 11.06
N ASP A 83 6.28 -0.01 11.87
CA ASP A 83 6.24 -1.34 12.46
C ASP A 83 6.40 -2.41 11.34
N PRO A 84 7.33 -3.37 11.47
CA PRO A 84 7.48 -4.46 10.51
C PRO A 84 6.17 -5.17 10.15
N ALA A 85 5.21 -5.25 11.08
CA ALA A 85 3.89 -5.84 10.83
C ALA A 85 3.00 -4.98 9.93
N LYS A 86 3.13 -3.66 9.98
CA LYS A 86 2.41 -2.70 9.13
C LYS A 86 3.14 -2.44 7.80
N ARG A 87 4.41 -2.84 7.67
CA ARG A 87 5.24 -2.65 6.47
C ARG A 87 4.90 -3.66 5.38
N THR A 88 3.68 -3.61 4.88
CA THR A 88 3.15 -4.50 3.85
C THR A 88 2.73 -3.71 2.61
N PRO A 89 2.66 -4.36 1.43
CA PRO A 89 2.07 -3.75 0.25
C PRO A 89 0.61 -3.33 0.48
N GLN A 90 -0.13 -4.07 1.31
CA GLN A 90 -1.53 -3.83 1.61
C GLN A 90 -1.74 -2.50 2.36
N THR A 91 -0.91 -2.20 3.37
CA THR A 91 -0.95 -0.90 4.08
C THR A 91 -0.71 0.26 3.11
N LEU A 92 0.28 0.12 2.21
CA LEU A 92 0.57 1.16 1.22
C LEU A 92 -0.59 1.32 0.23
N LYS A 93 -1.21 0.21 -0.20
CA LYS A 93 -2.39 0.22 -1.07
C LYS A 93 -3.57 0.94 -0.43
N GLU A 94 -3.86 0.67 0.84
CA GLU A 94 -4.95 1.32 1.59
C GLU A 94 -4.70 2.83 1.67
N ALA A 95 -3.49 3.24 2.07
CA ALA A 95 -3.14 4.66 2.13
C ALA A 95 -3.19 5.37 0.75
N LEU A 96 -2.82 4.66 -0.33
CA LEU A 96 -2.93 5.18 -1.69
C LEU A 96 -4.39 5.32 -2.16
N LEU A 97 -5.29 4.45 -1.71
CA LEU A 97 -6.72 4.54 -1.98
C LEU A 97 -7.34 5.73 -1.24
N GLU A 98 -7.09 5.88 0.06
CA GLU A 98 -7.60 6.99 0.88
C GLU A 98 -7.13 8.36 0.38
N THR A 99 -5.93 8.43 -0.20
CA THR A 99 -5.38 9.67 -0.77
C THR A 99 -5.68 9.87 -2.26
N GLU A 100 -6.50 8.99 -2.85
CA GLU A 100 -6.89 9.01 -4.26
C GLU A 100 -5.66 9.07 -5.20
N CYS A 101 -4.59 8.36 -4.84
CA CYS A 101 -3.35 8.28 -5.60
C CYS A 101 -3.42 7.11 -6.62
N PHE A 102 -4.46 7.07 -7.44
CA PHE A 102 -4.78 5.92 -8.30
C PHE A 102 -3.65 5.55 -9.27
N SER A 103 -2.94 6.52 -9.86
CA SER A 103 -1.81 6.22 -10.75
C SER A 103 -0.63 5.57 -10.01
N ALA A 104 -0.44 5.90 -8.73
CA ALA A 104 0.58 5.28 -7.89
C ALA A 104 0.13 3.91 -7.39
N LEU A 105 -1.17 3.73 -7.14
CA LEU A 105 -1.79 2.45 -6.84
C LEU A 105 -1.65 1.46 -8.02
N GLU A 106 -2.00 1.87 -9.24
CA GLU A 106 -1.83 1.04 -10.44
C GLU A 106 -0.36 0.62 -10.63
N CYS A 107 0.57 1.54 -10.37
CA CYS A 107 2.00 1.26 -10.41
C CYS A 107 2.41 0.22 -9.37
N LEU A 108 1.88 0.32 -8.14
CA LEU A 108 2.13 -0.64 -7.08
C LEU A 108 1.57 -2.02 -7.45
N LEU A 109 0.33 -2.09 -7.95
CA LEU A 109 -0.32 -3.35 -8.33
C LEU A 109 0.37 -4.04 -9.51
N SER A 110 0.87 -3.26 -10.47
CA SER A 110 1.62 -3.79 -11.63
C SER A 110 2.94 -4.47 -11.24
N ASP A 111 3.55 -4.07 -10.12
CA ASP A 111 4.78 -4.71 -9.62
C ASP A 111 4.53 -6.08 -8.96
N PHE A 112 3.27 -6.40 -8.69
CA PHE A 112 2.83 -7.60 -7.98
C PHE A 112 1.90 -8.52 -8.81
N SER A 113 1.68 -8.16 -10.09
CA SER A 113 0.87 -8.92 -11.04
C SER A 113 1.66 -9.97 -11.80
#